data_AF-A0A355GIY6-F1
#
_entry.id   AF-A0A355GIY6-F1
#
_cell.length_a   1.000
_cell.length_b   1.000
_cell.length_c   1.000
_cell.angle_alpha   90.00
_cell.angle_beta   90.00
_cell.angle_gamma   90.00
#
_symmetry.space_group_name_H-M   'P 1'
#
loop_
_entity.id
_entity.type
_entity.pdbx_description
1 polymer ?
#
loop_
_entity_poly.entity_id
_entity_poly.type
_entity_poly.pdbx_seq_one_letter_code
_entity_poly.pdbx_strand_id
1 'polypeptide(L)'
;AGLLNPQLVEKMPAVKAYLEHAESTRRIVSENYEHLTDPDKRLILTVEENVLVQIENLKTHPSVAAAISRGSLKLHAWVYKFETGDVFNFNPDEGQYLPLENVVAADVNLDRTLPPI
;
A
#
# COMPACT_ATOMS: atom_id res chain seq x y z
N ALA A 1 8.56 0.90 11.60
CA ALA A 1 9.56 0.41 12.58
C ALA A 1 9.01 -0.67 13.52
N GLY A 2 7.87 -0.46 14.21
CA GLY A 2 7.35 -1.44 15.19
C GLY A 2 7.02 -2.83 14.63
N LEU A 3 6.60 -2.93 13.36
CA LEU A 3 6.37 -4.23 12.70
C LEU A 3 7.66 -5.04 12.51
N LEU A 4 8.75 -4.37 12.14
CA LEU A 4 10.07 -4.98 11.93
C LEU A 4 10.82 -5.22 13.25
N ASN A 5 10.58 -4.37 14.25
CA ASN A 5 11.22 -4.43 15.56
C ASN A 5 10.15 -4.44 16.66
N PRO A 6 9.55 -5.60 16.97
CA PRO A 6 8.44 -5.72 17.93
C PRO A 6 8.79 -5.21 19.34
N GLN A 7 10.07 -5.20 19.71
CA GLN A 7 10.56 -4.71 21.00
C GLN A 7 10.22 -3.23 21.22
N LEU A 8 10.13 -2.44 20.13
CA LEU A 8 9.79 -1.02 20.20
C LEU A 8 8.36 -0.75 20.69
N VAL A 9 7.47 -1.73 20.58
CA VAL A 9 6.05 -1.59 20.93
C VAL A 9 5.65 -2.47 22.12
N GLU A 10 6.61 -3.04 22.87
CA GLU A 10 6.34 -3.92 24.02
C GLU A 10 5.42 -3.29 25.07
N LYS A 11 5.62 -2.00 25.35
CA LYS A 11 4.82 -1.24 26.32
C LYS A 11 3.52 -0.67 25.73
N MET A 12 3.18 -1.03 24.49
CA MET A 12 2.04 -0.50 23.74
C MET A 12 1.12 -1.64 23.28
N PRO A 13 0.37 -2.29 24.20
CA PRO A 13 -0.38 -3.53 23.89
C PRO A 13 -1.41 -3.34 22.77
N ALA A 14 -2.09 -2.19 22.71
CA ALA A 14 -3.03 -1.88 21.64
C ALA A 14 -2.33 -1.75 20.27
N VAL A 15 -1.13 -1.15 20.23
CA VAL A 15 -0.35 -1.04 19.00
C VAL A 15 0.18 -2.39 18.56
N LYS A 16 0.64 -3.21 19.52
CA LYS A 16 1.08 -4.59 19.23
C LYS A 16 -0.04 -5.41 18.60
N ALA A 17 -1.22 -5.43 19.21
CA ALA A 17 -2.39 -6.14 18.69
C ALA A 17 -2.78 -5.63 17.30
N TYR A 18 -2.72 -4.31 17.07
CA TYR A 18 -3.01 -3.75 15.75
C TYR A 18 -1.99 -4.20 14.69
N LEU A 19 -0.70 -4.25 15.03
CA LEU A 19 0.36 -4.67 14.11
C LEU A 19 0.31 -6.17 13.76
N GLU A 20 -0.41 -6.99 14.53
CA GLU A 20 -0.63 -8.41 14.18
C GLU A 20 -1.40 -8.57 12.86
N HIS A 21 -2.22 -7.57 12.47
CA HIS A 21 -2.88 -7.57 11.17
C HIS A 21 -1.92 -7.42 9.98
N ALA A 22 -0.70 -6.94 10.22
CA ALA A 22 0.34 -6.81 9.20
C ALA A 22 1.37 -7.97 9.26
N GLU A 23 1.04 -9.07 9.92
CA GLU A 23 1.95 -10.21 10.08
C GLU A 23 2.32 -10.86 8.75
N SER A 24 1.39 -10.93 7.78
CA SER A 24 1.69 -11.41 6.43
C SER A 24 2.77 -10.56 5.77
N THR A 25 2.67 -9.23 5.87
CA THR A 25 3.70 -8.30 5.40
C THR A 25 5.05 -8.59 6.05
N ARG A 26 5.08 -8.77 7.37
CA ARG A 26 6.33 -9.08 8.09
C ARG A 26 6.99 -10.34 7.55
N ARG A 27 6.21 -11.40 7.32
CA ARG A 27 6.71 -12.68 6.77
C ARG A 27 7.26 -12.52 5.37
N ILE A 28 6.54 -11.84 4.48
CA ILE A 28 7.00 -11.56 3.11
C ILE A 28 8.36 -10.86 3.15
N VAL A 29 8.49 -9.80 3.95
CA VAL A 29 9.75 -9.05 4.09
C VAL A 29 10.85 -9.91 4.70
N SER A 30 10.56 -10.74 5.70
CA SER A 30 11.58 -11.61 6.31
C SER A 30 12.04 -12.74 5.41
N GLU A 31 11.14 -13.35 4.64
CA GLU A 31 11.45 -14.55 3.84
C GLU A 31 12.03 -14.21 2.46
N ASN A 32 11.54 -13.14 1.83
CA ASN A 32 11.89 -12.84 0.44
C ASN A 32 12.97 -11.75 0.30
N TYR A 33 13.24 -10.98 1.35
CA TYR A 33 14.12 -9.81 1.30
C TYR A 33 15.22 -9.83 2.37
N GLU A 34 15.71 -11.01 2.75
CA GLU A 34 16.82 -11.17 3.71
C GLU A 34 18.08 -10.40 3.30
N HIS A 35 18.33 -10.31 1.99
CA HIS A 35 19.47 -9.60 1.40
C HIS A 35 19.43 -8.08 1.62
N LEU A 36 18.25 -7.50 1.92
CA LEU A 36 18.09 -6.08 2.18
C LEU A 36 18.37 -5.78 3.66
N THR A 37 19.61 -5.39 3.93
CA THR A 37 20.15 -5.16 5.28
C THR A 37 20.07 -3.70 5.73
N ASP A 38 19.96 -2.76 4.78
CA ASP A 38 19.80 -1.34 5.06
C ASP A 38 18.45 -1.09 5.77
N PRO A 39 18.44 -0.57 7.02
CA PRO A 39 17.22 -0.44 7.79
C PRO A 39 16.18 0.49 7.17
N ASP A 40 16.62 1.58 6.52
CA ASP A 40 15.72 2.57 5.93
C ASP A 40 15.06 2.03 4.67
N LYS A 41 15.84 1.39 3.79
CA LYS A 41 15.31 0.70 2.60
C LYS A 41 14.37 -0.43 3.00
N ARG A 42 14.70 -1.20 4.03
CA ARG A 42 13.84 -2.28 4.52
C ARG A 42 12.53 -1.74 5.10
N LEU A 43 12.57 -0.59 5.77
CA LEU A 43 11.36 0.07 6.25
C LEU A 43 10.47 0.53 5.09
N ILE A 44 11.05 1.16 4.06
CA ILE A 44 10.32 1.60 2.86
C ILE A 44 9.67 0.39 2.17
N LEU A 45 10.43 -0.66 1.91
CA LEU A 45 9.92 -1.91 1.34
C LEU A 45 8.77 -2.49 2.17
N THR A 46 8.88 -2.46 3.49
CA THR A 46 7.81 -2.96 4.37
C THR A 46 6.53 -2.16 4.22
N VAL A 47 6.62 -0.84 4.00
CA VAL A 47 5.44 0.01 3.72
C VAL A 47 4.83 -0.37 2.37
N GLU A 48 5.66 -0.50 1.34
CA GLU A 48 5.24 -0.88 -0.02
C GLU A 48 4.53 -2.25 -0.04
N GLU A 49 5.12 -3.27 0.58
CA GLU A 49 4.53 -4.60 0.70
C GLU A 49 3.23 -4.57 1.51
N ASN A 50 3.18 -3.77 2.57
CA ASN A 50 1.95 -3.65 3.35
C ASN A 50 0.79 -3.11 2.51
N VAL A 51 1.05 -2.13 1.65
CA VAL A 51 0.02 -1.60 0.74
C VAL A 51 -0.49 -2.70 -0.20
N LEU A 52 0.40 -3.53 -0.77
CA LEU A 52 0.01 -4.63 -1.65
C LEU A 52 -0.81 -5.70 -0.92
N VAL A 53 -0.38 -6.11 0.27
CA VAL A 53 -1.14 -7.03 1.14
C VAL A 53 -2.53 -6.47 1.42
N GLN A 54 -2.65 -5.17 1.70
CA GLN A 54 -3.94 -4.54 1.96
C GLN A 54 -4.82 -4.48 0.71
N ILE A 55 -4.26 -4.31 -0.49
CA ILE A 55 -5.03 -4.42 -1.74
C ILE A 55 -5.60 -5.84 -1.90
N GLU A 56 -4.79 -6.87 -1.65
CA GLU A 56 -5.28 -8.26 -1.71
C GLU A 56 -6.36 -8.52 -0.65
N ASN A 57 -6.18 -8.03 0.57
CA ASN A 57 -7.21 -8.11 1.62
C ASN A 57 -8.51 -7.44 1.17
N LEU A 58 -8.46 -6.25 0.57
CA LEU A 58 -9.64 -5.56 0.05
C LEU A 58 -10.36 -6.38 -1.03
N LYS A 59 -9.61 -7.02 -1.94
CA LYS A 59 -10.20 -7.89 -2.98
C LYS A 59 -10.97 -9.07 -2.41
N THR A 60 -10.65 -9.54 -1.20
CA THR A 60 -11.41 -10.62 -0.54
C THR A 60 -12.76 -10.17 0.03
N HIS A 61 -12.97 -8.86 0.21
CA HIS A 61 -14.22 -8.36 0.79
C HIS A 61 -15.38 -8.47 -0.21
N PRO A 62 -16.54 -9.07 0.14
CA PRO A 62 -17.60 -9.38 -0.82
C PRO A 62 -18.09 -8.19 -1.64
N SER A 63 -18.27 -7.02 -1.00
CA SER A 63 -18.73 -5.81 -1.71
C SER A 63 -17.70 -5.29 -2.72
N VAL A 64 -16.41 -5.41 -2.39
CA VAL A 64 -15.29 -4.97 -3.23
C VAL A 64 -15.12 -5.94 -4.40
N ALA A 65 -15.08 -7.24 -4.13
CA ALA A 65 -15.02 -8.29 -5.14
C ALA A 65 -16.16 -8.15 -6.17
N ALA A 66 -17.39 -7.94 -5.69
CA ALA A 66 -18.55 -7.76 -6.55
C ALA A 66 -18.43 -6.48 -7.40
N ALA A 67 -17.91 -5.38 -6.86
CA ALA A 67 -17.72 -4.13 -7.60
C ALA A 67 -16.61 -4.23 -8.65
N ILE A 68 -15.50 -4.90 -8.32
CA ILE A 68 -14.40 -5.18 -9.26
C ILE A 68 -14.91 -6.07 -10.41
N SER A 69 -15.65 -7.15 -10.10
CA SER A 69 -16.18 -8.06 -11.13
C SER A 69 -17.15 -7.38 -12.10
N ARG A 70 -17.87 -6.34 -11.66
CA ARG A 70 -18.74 -5.51 -12.52
C ARG A 70 -17.99 -4.41 -13.27
N GLY A 71 -16.68 -4.25 -13.04
CA GLY A 71 -15.89 -3.15 -13.59
C GLY A 71 -16.23 -1.77 -13.01
N SER A 72 -17.00 -1.71 -11.92
CA SER A 72 -17.46 -0.45 -11.31
C SER A 72 -16.52 0.08 -10.22
N LEU A 73 -15.42 -0.62 -9.94
CA LEU A 73 -14.40 -0.23 -8.97
C LEU A 73 -13.01 -0.60 -9.48
N LYS A 74 -12.09 0.36 -9.40
CA LYS A 74 -10.65 0.16 -9.60
C LYS A 74 -9.95 0.36 -8.25
N LEU A 75 -8.98 -0.49 -7.94
CA LEU A 75 -8.12 -0.35 -6.77
C LEU A 75 -6.74 0.14 -7.22
N HIS A 76 -6.17 1.06 -6.45
CA HIS A 76 -4.85 1.63 -6.69
C HIS A 76 -4.00 1.51 -5.42
N ALA A 77 -2.75 1.11 -5.58
CA ALA A 77 -1.78 0.99 -4.49
C ALA A 77 -0.84 2.18 -4.51
N TRP A 78 -1.02 3.11 -3.57
CA TRP A 78 -0.19 4.32 -3.48
C TRP A 78 0.67 4.35 -2.23
N VAL A 79 1.87 4.89 -2.38
CA VAL A 79 2.77 5.25 -1.28
C VAL A 79 3.08 6.74 -1.38
N TYR A 80 2.93 7.45 -0.27
CA TYR A 80 3.26 8.87 -0.16
C TYR A 80 4.55 9.05 0.63
N LYS A 81 5.50 9.77 0.05
CA LYS A 81 6.76 10.12 0.71
C LYS A 81 6.64 11.50 1.33
N PHE A 82 6.56 11.55 2.67
CA PHE A 82 6.29 12.79 3.40
C PHE A 82 7.37 13.85 3.19
N GLU A 83 8.63 13.47 3.07
CA GLU A 83 9.76 14.38 3.00
C GLU A 83 9.81 15.17 1.68
N THR A 84 9.37 14.55 0.58
CA THR A 84 9.44 15.14 -0.76
C THR A 84 8.06 15.55 -1.30
N GLY A 85 6.99 14.98 -0.75
CA GLY A 85 5.64 15.13 -1.28
C GLY A 85 5.33 14.22 -2.48
N ASP A 86 6.24 13.31 -2.82
CA ASP A 86 6.06 12.42 -3.95
C ASP A 86 4.99 11.36 -3.66
N VAL A 87 4.17 11.06 -4.67
CA VAL A 87 3.24 9.93 -4.65
C VAL A 87 3.75 8.90 -5.64
N PHE A 88 3.83 7.65 -5.21
CA PHE A 88 4.18 6.51 -6.06
C PHE A 88 2.96 5.60 -6.19
N ASN A 89 2.75 5.07 -7.40
CA ASN A 89 1.73 4.08 -7.68
C ASN A 89 2.37 2.76 -8.10
N PHE A 90 1.85 1.64 -7.60
CA PHE A 90 2.31 0.34 -8.04
C PHE A 90 1.90 0.10 -9.49
N ASN A 91 2.87 -0.24 -10.34
CA ASN A 91 2.67 -0.70 -11.70
C ASN A 91 2.76 -2.24 -11.73
N PRO A 92 1.65 -2.96 -11.96
CA PRO A 92 1.65 -4.42 -12.02
C PRO A 92 2.49 -5.01 -13.16
N ASP A 93 2.64 -4.29 -14.27
CA ASP A 93 3.39 -4.77 -15.44
C ASP A 93 4.90 -4.80 -15.17
N GLU A 94 5.39 -3.85 -14.37
CA GLU A 94 6.79 -3.74 -13.98
C GLU A 94 7.10 -4.32 -12.60
N GLY A 95 6.06 -4.65 -11.82
CA GLY A 95 6.21 -5.17 -10.46
C GLY A 95 6.86 -4.17 -9.49
N GLN A 96 6.72 -2.87 -9.71
CA GLN A 96 7.38 -1.83 -8.92
C GLN A 96 6.52 -0.57 -8.74
N TYR A 97 6.86 0.23 -7.73
CA TYR A 97 6.27 1.54 -7.50
C TYR A 97 6.93 2.59 -8.41
N LEU A 98 6.11 3.31 -9.18
CA LEU A 98 6.52 4.38 -10.08
C LEU A 98 5.93 5.71 -9.65
N PRO A 99 6.63 6.86 -9.84
CA PRO A 99 6.05 8.17 -9.55
C PRO A 99 4.72 8.38 -10.28
N LEU A 100 3.70 8.85 -9.57
CA LEU A 100 2.34 9.04 -10.09
C LEU A 100 2.30 10.07 -11.22
N GLU A 101 3.20 11.06 -11.21
CA GLU A 101 3.40 12.04 -12.28
C GLU A 101 3.72 11.40 -13.65
N ASN A 102 4.25 10.17 -13.66
CA ASN A 102 4.52 9.40 -14.87
C ASN A 102 3.36 8.47 -15.27
N VAL A 103 2.32 8.35 -14.44
CA VAL A 103 1.11 7.60 -14.77
C VAL A 103 0.18 8.55 -15.51
N VAL A 104 0.32 8.58 -16.84
CA VAL A 104 -0.65 9.26 -17.71
C VAL A 104 -2.04 8.75 -17.33
N ALA A 105 -2.89 9.63 -16.83
CA ALA A 105 -4.26 9.30 -16.46
C ALA A 105 -4.99 8.78 -17.71
N ALA A 106 -4.99 7.47 -17.92
CA ALA A 106 -5.89 6.82 -18.86
C ALA A 106 -7.29 6.96 -18.28
N ASP A 107 -8.04 7.90 -18.88
CA ASP A 107 -9.44 8.21 -18.66
C ASP A 107 -9.81 8.88 -17.34
N VAL A 108 -9.51 10.18 -17.27
CA VAL A 108 -10.21 11.09 -16.35
C VAL A 108 -10.86 12.20 -17.16
N ASN A 109 -12.02 11.90 -17.78
CA ASN A 109 -12.93 12.94 -18.24
C ASN A 109 -13.74 13.44 -17.02
N LEU A 110 -13.12 14.30 -16.21
CA LEU A 110 -13.81 15.03 -15.15
C LEU A 110 -14.48 16.24 -15.79
N ASP A 111 -15.74 16.09 -16.20
CA ASP A 111 -16.63 17.25 -16.36
C ASP A 111 -16.81 17.88 -14.96
N ARG A 112 -15.97 18.87 -14.64
CA ARG A 112 -15.94 19.58 -13.35
C ARG A 112 -16.97 20.72 -13.30
N THR A 113 -18.11 20.57 -13.94
CA THR A 113 -19.19 21.54 -13.81
C THR A 113 -19.97 21.29 -12.52
N LEU A 114 -19.83 22.20 -11.56
CA LEU A 114 -20.65 22.20 -10.35
C LEU A 114 -22.09 22.57 -10.71
N PRO A 115 -23.11 21.94 -10.12
CA PRO A 115 -24.49 22.33 -10.33
C PRO A 115 -24.74 23.76 -9.81
N PRO A 116 -25.60 24.56 -10.48
CA PRO A 116 -25.92 25.91 -10.04
C PRO A 116 -26.65 25.90 -8.69
N ILE A 117 -26.33 26.88 -7.84
CA ILE A 117 -26.99 27.20 -6.57
C ILE A 117 -28.40 27.73 -6.76
#